data_AF-A0A7X3TLU8-F1
#
_entry.id   AF-A0A7X3TLU8-F1
#
_cell.length_a   1.000
_cell.length_b   1.000
_cell.length_c   1.000
_cell.angle_alpha   90.00
_cell.angle_beta   90.00
_cell.angle_gamma   90.00
#
_symmetry.space_group_name_H-M   'P 1'
#
loop_
_entity.id
_entity.type
_entity.pdbx_description
1 polymer ?
#
loop_
_entity_poly.entity_id
_entity_poly.type
_entity_poly.pdbx_seq_one_letter_code
_entity_poly.pdbx_strand_id
1 'polypeptide(L)' 'ANNILIGPDGGVWLVDFDRGRRRSPGGWPNARLRRLKRSLEKLGLYDHRAFQFLCERHDRTLAESRGA' A
#
# COMPACT_ATOMS: atom_id res chain seq x y z
N ALA A 1 2.68 -7.26 6.57
CA ALA A 1 1.56 -6.49 6.03
C ALA A 1 0.45 -7.50 5.87
N ASN A 2 -0.18 -7.84 7.00
CA ASN A 2 -1.08 -8.99 7.11
C ASN A 2 -2.54 -8.56 7.03
N ASN A 3 -2.74 -7.31 6.64
CA ASN A 3 -4.04 -6.65 6.57
C ASN A 3 -4.50 -6.53 5.11
N ILE A 4 -3.88 -7.27 4.19
CA ILE A 4 -4.29 -7.40 2.79
C ILE A 4 -4.75 -8.85 2.61
N LEU A 5 -5.96 -9.03 2.11
CA LEU A 5 -6.54 -10.32 1.77
C LEU A 5 -6.68 -10.43 0.25
N ILE A 6 -6.29 -11.58 -0.29
CA ILE A 6 -6.46 -11.92 -1.70
C ILE A 6 -7.53 -13.00 -1.76
N GLY A 7 -8.57 -12.74 -2.53
CA GLY A 7 -9.70 -13.65 -2.70
C GLY A 7 -9.50 -14.63 -3.85
N PRO A 8 -10.40 -15.62 -3.97
CA PRO A 8 -10.27 -16.69 -4.96
C PRO A 8 -10.40 -16.21 -6.42
N ASP A 9 -10.99 -15.03 -6.64
CA ASP A 9 -11.12 -14.35 -7.94
C ASP A 9 -9.94 -13.40 -8.24
N GLY A 10 -8.95 -13.31 -7.34
CA GLY A 10 -7.84 -12.37 -7.45
C GLY A 10 -8.17 -10.95 -6.96
N GLY A 11 -9.35 -10.72 -6.38
CA GLY A 11 -9.67 -9.45 -5.74
C GLY A 11 -8.71 -9.14 -4.58
N VAL A 12 -8.54 -7.86 -4.29
CA VAL A 12 -7.66 -7.37 -3.22
C VAL A 12 -8.46 -6.55 -2.22
N TRP A 13 -8.48 -6.99 -0.97
CA TRP A 13 -9.17 -6.30 0.13
C TRP A 13 -8.19 -5.83 1.17
N LEU A 14 -8.36 -4.59 1.64
CA LEU A 14 -7.72 -4.13 2.86
C LEU A 14 -8.65 -4.43 4.02
N VAL A 15 -8.15 -5.14 5.03
CA VAL A 15 -8.89 -5.51 6.24
C VAL A 15 -8.20 -4.89 7.46
N ASP A 16 -8.78 -5.07 8.65
CA ASP A 16 -8.21 -4.63 9.93
C ASP A 16 -7.92 -3.11 9.97
N PHE A 17 -8.99 -2.35 10.21
CA PHE A 17 -8.95 -0.88 10.32
C PHE A 17 -8.95 -0.38 11.76
N ASP A 18 -8.61 -1.25 12.73
CA ASP A 18 -8.57 -0.92 14.16
C ASP A 18 -7.69 0.30 14.49
N ARG A 19 -6.58 0.45 13.74
CA ARG A 19 -5.62 1.57 13.83
C ARG A 19 -5.79 2.58 12.70
N GLY A 20 -6.86 2.46 11.90
CA GLY A 20 -7.19 3.36 10.81
C GLY A 20 -7.57 4.74 11.32
N ARG A 21 -6.93 5.80 10.80
CA ARG A 21 -7.22 7.19 11.15
C ARG A 21 -7.30 8.01 9.87
N ARG A 22 -8.32 8.87 9.74
CA ARG A 22 -8.28 9.94 8.74
C ARG A 22 -7.19 10.92 9.15
N ARG A 23 -6.24 11.17 8.26
CA ARG A 23 -5.13 12.10 8.49
C ARG A 23 -5.03 13.01 7.29
N SER A 24 -4.68 14.28 7.54
CA SER A 24 -4.35 15.20 6.46
C SER A 24 -3.24 14.60 5.59
N PRO A 25 -3.31 14.77 4.27
CA PRO A 25 -2.28 14.25 3.37
C PRO A 25 -0.87 14.77 3.74
N GLY A 26 0.03 13.90 4.20
CA GLY A 26 1.38 14.24 4.71
C GLY A 26 2.41 13.10 4.57
N GLY A 27 3.52 13.06 5.32
CA GLY A 27 4.62 12.08 5.17
C GLY A 27 4.34 10.61 5.57
N TRP A 28 3.10 10.29 5.94
CA TRP A 28 2.67 8.94 6.35
C TRP A 28 2.59 7.86 5.24
N PRO A 29 2.33 8.17 3.96
CA PRO A 29 2.26 7.17 2.89
C PRO A 29 3.55 6.36 2.74
N ASN A 30 4.71 7.01 2.90
CA ASN A 30 6.02 6.36 2.78
C ASN A 30 6.26 5.30 3.87
N ALA A 31 5.72 5.49 5.07
CA ALA A 31 5.87 4.52 6.16
C ALA A 31 5.09 3.22 5.88
N ARG A 32 3.91 3.32 5.26
CA ARG A 32 3.08 2.16 4.89
C ARG A 32 3.73 1.38 3.74
N LEU A 33 4.22 2.06 2.70
CA LEU A 33 4.94 1.43 1.58
C LEU A 33 6.21 0.72 2.07
N ARG A 34 7.00 1.32 2.95
CA ARG A 34 8.16 0.65 3.58
C ARG A 34 7.77 -0.60 4.37
N ARG A 35 6.67 -0.55 5.14
CA ARG A 35 6.17 -1.73 5.87
C ARG A 35 5.71 -2.82 4.91
N LEU A 36 5.06 -2.46 3.81
CA LEU A 36 4.65 -3.40 2.77
C LEU A 36 5.87 -4.07 2.15
N LYS A 37 6.89 -3.30 1.71
CA LYS A 37 8.15 -3.82 1.18
C LYS A 37 8.77 -4.89 2.08
N ARG A 38 8.99 -4.55 3.36
CA ARG A 38 9.56 -5.48 4.34
C ARG A 38 8.73 -6.75 4.51
N SER A 39 7.41 -6.67 4.35
CA SER A 39 6.56 -7.84 4.43
C SER A 39 6.72 -8.75 3.22
N LEU A 40 6.78 -8.18 2.02
CA LEU A 40 6.98 -8.93 0.80
C LEU A 40 8.35 -9.61 0.80
N GLU A 41 9.38 -8.91 1.27
CA GLU A 41 10.73 -9.47 1.44
C GLU A 41 10.74 -10.67 2.40
N LYS A 42 10.07 -10.54 3.56
CA LYS A 42 9.96 -11.64 4.53
C LYS A 42 9.24 -12.88 3.98
N LEU A 43 8.33 -12.69 3.04
CA LEU A 43 7.58 -13.78 2.41
C LEU A 43 8.30 -14.33 1.16
N GLY A 44 9.42 -13.75 0.74
CA GLY A 44 10.08 -14.11 -0.52
C GLY A 44 9.30 -13.70 -1.77
N LEU A 45 8.30 -12.83 -1.63
CA LEU A 45 7.40 -12.38 -2.71
C LEU A 45 7.76 -11.00 -3.26
N TYR A 46 8.89 -10.45 -2.85
CA TYR A 46 9.30 -9.12 -3.28
C TYR A 46 9.83 -9.15 -4.71
N ASP A 47 9.10 -8.49 -5.61
CA ASP A 47 9.58 -8.12 -6.94
C ASP A 47 9.84 -6.61 -6.99
N HIS A 48 11.06 -6.23 -7.39
CA HIS A 48 11.47 -4.83 -7.40
C HIS A 48 10.69 -3.99 -8.42
N ARG A 49 10.42 -4.55 -9.61
CA ARG A 49 9.75 -3.80 -10.69
C ARG A 49 8.29 -3.56 -10.35
N ALA A 50 7.59 -4.59 -9.86
CA ALA A 50 6.21 -4.49 -9.41
C ALA A 50 6.07 -3.50 -8.23
N PHE A 51 7.04 -3.51 -7.30
CA PHE A 51 7.01 -2.59 -6.17
C PHE A 51 7.25 -1.13 -6.59
N GLN A 52 8.15 -0.86 -7.54
CA GLN A 52 8.35 0.48 -8.08
C GLN A 52 7.10 0.98 -8.80
N PHE A 53 6.49 0.15 -9.64
CA PHE A 53 5.24 0.48 -10.32
C PHE A 53 4.11 0.83 -9.33
N LEU A 54 4.00 0.09 -8.23
CA LEU A 54 3.05 0.38 -7.16
C LEU A 54 3.31 1.76 -6.52
N CYS A 55 4.57 2.11 -6.24
CA CYS A 55 4.94 3.41 -5.68
C CYS A 55 4.57 4.56 -6.62
N GLU A 56 4.90 4.45 -7.91
CA GLU A 56 4.57 5.46 -8.92
C GLU A 56 3.05 5.65 -9.04
N ARG A 57 2.29 4.55 -9.11
CA ARG A 57 0.83 4.62 -9.20
C ARG A 57 0.21 5.24 -7.95
N HIS A 58 0.73 4.89 -6.77
CA HIS A 58 0.30 5.45 -5.49
C HIS A 58 0.52 6.96 -5.44
N ASP A 59 1.70 7.44 -5.85
CA ASP A 59 2.02 8.87 -5.82
C ASP A 59 1.15 9.66 -6.78
N ARG A 60 0.83 9.10 -7.95
CA ARG A 60 -0.14 9.67 -8.90
C ARG A 60 -1.52 9.81 -8.27
N THR A 61 -2.05 8.76 -7.67
CA THR A 61 -3.36 8.79 -7.01
C THR A 61 -3.41 9.80 -5.85
N LEU A 62 -2.31 9.93 -5.10
CA LEU A 62 -2.20 10.95 -4.06
C LEU A 62 -2.14 12.38 -4.63
N ALA A 63 -1.54 12.59 -5.79
CA ALA A 63 -1.55 13.89 -6.46
C ALA A 63 -2.95 14.25 -6.95
N GLU A 64 -3.64 13.30 -7.59
CA GLU A 64 -5.03 13.46 -8.09
C GLU A 64 -6.01 13.79 -6.94
N SER A 65 -5.90 13.08 -5.81
CA SER A 65 -6.76 13.31 -4.63
C SER A 65 -6.48 14.59 -3.84
N ARG A 66 -5.39 15.31 -4.14
CA ARG A 66 -5.08 16.62 -3.53
C ARG A 66 -5.57 17.81 -4.36
N GLY A 67 -5.96 17.58 -5.61
CA GLY A 67 -6.42 18.62 -6.55
C GLY A 67 -7.95 18.76 -6.67
N ALA A 68 -8.72 17.92 -5.97
CA ALA A 68 -10.19 17.95 -5.88
C ALA A 68 -10.64 18.40 -4.49
#